data_AF-A0A931Y5H5-F1
#
_entry.id   AF-A0A931Y5H5-F1
#
_cell.length_a   1.000
_cell.length_b   1.000
_cell.length_c   1.000
_cell.angle_alpha   90.00
_cell.angle_beta   90.00
_cell.angle_gamma   90.00
#
_symmetry.space_group_name_H-M   'P 1'
#
loop_
_entity.id
_entity.type
_entity.pdbx_description
1 polymer ?
#
loop_
_entity_poly.entity_id
_entity_poly.type
_entity_poly.pdbx_seq_one_letter_code
_entity_poly.pdbx_strand_id
1 'polypeptide(L)'
;MTDARRRILERRARFVSAALAGIAVGCGNGHERAQPVDAGAGALVDALVDTARPEACLSPPPDVCLSPAQPDPVGAACDDDGDCQQALGDSFCSTSFGEGPVYPAPVCVSNECDFFDGAIETCGRGTGVCLNAGAGGLCLPMCRFANDGAAPTGCIGKNACNPYGFRVAGGSLQGIGYCFGGCRADEDCPTGSKCQRETGLCVKAPVVYTKPLGAACTSADAKACNCVTGAGGGYCTSVCRFGETACPAGFTCDARLPRPDFDKVPVGLQGYCLKDCTADADCPAGTCLENAGTGRKTCQIGFPLLR
;
A
#
# COMPACT_ATOMS: atom_id res chain seq x y z
N MET A 1 23.66 -19.52 12.43
CA MET A 1 22.83 -18.46 11.81
C MET A 1 23.79 -17.39 11.31
N THR A 2 23.76 -17.04 10.03
CA THR A 2 24.69 -16.05 9.45
C THR A 2 24.31 -14.63 9.86
N ASP A 3 25.29 -13.72 9.95
CA ASP A 3 25.06 -12.31 10.31
C ASP A 3 24.09 -11.59 9.37
N ALA A 4 24.04 -12.01 8.09
CA ALA A 4 23.06 -11.53 7.12
C ALA A 4 21.62 -11.86 7.54
N ARG A 5 21.36 -13.13 7.91
CA ARG A 5 20.02 -13.58 8.34
C ARG A 5 19.57 -12.90 9.63
N ARG A 6 20.50 -12.61 10.55
CA ARG A 6 20.20 -11.85 11.77
C ARG A 6 19.77 -10.41 11.47
N ARG A 7 20.51 -9.70 10.60
CA ARG A 7 20.18 -8.32 10.19
C ARG A 7 18.83 -8.24 9.48
N ILE A 8 18.50 -9.23 8.65
CA ILE A 8 17.19 -9.33 7.99
C ILE A 8 16.07 -9.48 9.02
N LEU A 9 16.21 -10.38 10.01
CA LEU A 9 15.19 -10.57 11.05
C LEU A 9 15.00 -9.33 11.94
N GLU A 10 16.08 -8.64 12.31
CA GLU A 10 16.01 -7.40 13.09
C GLU A 10 15.32 -6.27 12.30
N ARG A 11 15.52 -6.19 10.98
CA ARG A 11 14.80 -5.25 10.08
C ARG A 11 13.31 -5.60 9.96
N ARG A 12 12.98 -6.89 9.78
CA ARG A 12 11.59 -7.38 9.70
C ARG A 12 10.78 -7.03 10.96
N ALA A 13 11.36 -7.18 12.15
CA ALA A 13 10.68 -6.86 13.41
C ALA A 13 10.39 -5.35 13.59
N ARG A 14 11.34 -4.50 13.17
CA ARG A 14 11.15 -3.03 13.17
C ARG A 14 10.09 -2.60 12.17
N PHE A 15 10.03 -3.25 11.01
CA PHE A 15 9.03 -2.95 10.00
C PHE A 15 7.62 -3.32 10.44
N VAL A 16 7.37 -4.49 11.03
CA VAL A 16 6.01 -4.81 11.49
C VAL A 16 5.54 -3.79 12.53
N SER A 17 6.45 -3.37 13.42
CA SER A 17 6.17 -2.29 14.38
C SER A 17 5.89 -0.94 13.69
N ALA A 18 6.64 -0.61 12.63
CA ALA A 18 6.48 0.63 11.86
C ALA A 18 5.29 0.61 10.90
N ALA A 19 4.92 -0.52 10.30
CA ALA A 19 3.73 -0.68 9.48
C ALA A 19 2.48 -0.65 10.35
N LEU A 20 2.47 -1.34 11.49
CA LEU A 20 1.41 -1.21 12.48
C LEU A 20 1.25 0.24 12.99
N ALA A 21 2.33 1.03 13.01
CA ALA A 21 2.30 2.42 13.44
C ALA A 21 2.25 3.48 12.31
N GLY A 22 2.45 3.11 11.04
CA GLY A 22 2.87 4.04 10.00
C GLY A 22 2.08 3.98 8.69
N ILE A 23 1.09 3.09 8.58
CA ILE A 23 0.26 2.96 7.37
C ILE A 23 -0.51 4.27 7.03
N ALA A 24 -0.62 5.28 7.90
CA ALA A 24 -1.24 6.56 7.54
C ALA A 24 -0.31 7.75 7.21
N VAL A 25 1.00 7.56 7.03
CA VAL A 25 1.94 8.68 6.74
C VAL A 25 2.38 8.74 5.26
N GLY A 26 1.81 7.92 4.37
CA GLY A 26 2.24 7.85 2.96
C GLY A 26 1.83 8.99 2.02
N CYS A 27 0.99 9.95 2.44
CA CYS A 27 0.49 11.00 1.55
C CYS A 27 0.73 12.40 2.15
N GLY A 28 1.90 12.98 1.90
CA GLY A 28 2.12 14.40 2.18
C GLY A 28 3.51 14.70 2.68
N ASN A 29 4.48 14.75 1.78
CA ASN A 29 5.67 15.62 1.85
C ASN A 29 6.33 15.65 0.46
N GLY A 30 5.57 16.03 -0.57
CA GLY A 30 6.15 16.41 -1.85
C GLY A 30 6.67 17.84 -1.74
N HIS A 31 8.00 18.01 -1.73
CA HIS A 31 8.64 19.31 -1.86
C HIS A 31 8.16 20.01 -3.15
N GLU A 32 7.44 21.13 -2.99
CA GLU A 32 7.08 22.02 -4.09
C GLU A 32 8.34 22.56 -4.79
N ARG A 33 8.48 22.25 -6.08
CA ARG A 33 8.94 23.16 -7.14
C ARG A 33 8.64 22.53 -8.51
N ALA A 34 7.35 22.50 -8.88
CA ALA A 34 7.00 22.41 -10.29
C ALA A 34 7.14 23.82 -10.88
N GLN A 35 8.17 24.05 -11.70
CA GLN A 35 8.19 25.23 -12.56
C GLN A 35 7.11 25.08 -13.64
N PRO A 36 6.41 26.16 -14.02
CA PRO A 36 5.47 26.11 -15.13
C PRO A 36 6.26 25.84 -16.43
N VAL A 37 5.94 24.74 -17.11
CA VAL A 37 6.42 24.49 -18.46
C VAL A 37 5.44 25.18 -19.40
N ASP A 38 5.87 26.28 -19.99
CA ASP A 38 5.09 27.03 -20.97
C ASP A 38 4.70 26.13 -22.16
N ALA A 39 3.41 26.20 -22.51
CA ALA A 39 2.83 25.57 -23.66
C ALA A 39 3.36 26.20 -24.96
N GLY A 40 4.37 25.59 -25.56
CA GLY A 40 4.83 25.86 -26.92
C GLY A 40 4.35 24.76 -27.88
N ALA A 41 3.37 25.09 -28.72
CA ALA A 41 2.91 24.24 -29.81
C ALA A 41 4.04 23.95 -30.81
N GLY A 42 4.22 22.67 -31.16
CA GLY A 42 5.11 22.23 -32.22
C GLY A 42 4.72 20.82 -32.68
N ALA A 43 3.95 20.76 -33.77
CA ALA A 43 3.66 19.53 -34.48
C ALA A 43 4.95 18.91 -35.03
N LEU A 44 5.17 17.63 -34.82
CA LEU A 44 5.96 16.77 -35.70
C LEU A 44 5.34 15.37 -35.70
N VAL A 45 4.71 15.08 -36.83
CA VAL A 45 4.27 13.76 -37.29
C VAL A 45 5.48 13.09 -37.95
N ASP A 46 5.53 11.76 -37.83
CA ASP A 46 6.30 10.75 -38.57
C ASP A 46 7.65 10.22 -38.07
N ALA A 47 7.76 8.88 -38.24
CA ALA A 47 8.89 7.95 -38.13
C ALA A 47 9.20 7.41 -36.71
N LEU A 48 9.24 6.11 -36.41
CA LEU A 48 9.28 4.86 -37.18
C LEU A 48 8.47 3.77 -36.45
N VAL A 49 7.69 3.00 -37.20
CA VAL A 49 7.30 1.63 -36.83
C VAL A 49 8.46 0.73 -37.25
N ASP A 50 9.28 0.30 -36.30
CA ASP A 50 10.35 -0.67 -36.55
C ASP A 50 9.83 -2.07 -36.18
N THR A 51 9.24 -2.76 -37.15
CA THR A 51 8.96 -4.19 -37.07
C THR A 51 10.25 -4.97 -37.28
N ALA A 52 11.10 -5.02 -36.25
CA ALA A 52 12.22 -5.95 -36.21
C ALA A 52 11.69 -7.37 -35.90
N ARG A 53 11.78 -8.25 -36.90
CA ARG A 53 11.70 -9.71 -36.70
C ARG A 53 12.91 -10.15 -35.87
N PRO A 54 12.77 -11.17 -34.98
CA PRO A 54 13.94 -11.72 -34.29
C PRO A 54 14.83 -12.44 -35.32
N GLU A 55 15.97 -11.82 -35.63
CA GLU A 55 17.02 -12.49 -36.39
C GLU A 55 17.64 -13.61 -35.56
N ALA A 56 17.76 -14.78 -36.18
CA ALA A 56 18.39 -15.94 -35.60
C ALA A 56 19.89 -15.66 -35.37
N CYS A 57 20.37 -15.89 -34.15
CA CYS A 57 21.79 -15.86 -33.81
C CYS A 57 22.57 -16.90 -34.64
N LEU A 58 23.18 -16.49 -35.76
CA LEU A 58 24.13 -17.30 -36.53
C LEU A 58 25.56 -16.99 -36.04
N SER A 59 26.00 -17.88 -35.14
CA SER A 59 27.33 -18.27 -34.63
C SER A 59 28.60 -17.37 -34.68
N PRO A 60 29.42 -17.37 -33.59
CA PRO A 60 29.85 -16.12 -32.94
C PRO A 60 31.27 -16.13 -32.29
N PRO A 61 31.80 -15.01 -31.73
CA PRO A 61 32.66 -15.05 -30.52
C PRO A 61 31.81 -15.46 -29.29
N PRO A 62 32.35 -15.99 -28.17
CA PRO A 62 31.51 -16.58 -27.11
C PRO A 62 30.44 -15.59 -26.60
N ASP A 63 29.22 -15.80 -27.07
CA ASP A 63 28.02 -15.03 -26.80
C ASP A 63 27.69 -15.15 -25.32
N VAL A 64 27.76 -14.02 -24.61
CA VAL A 64 26.99 -13.83 -23.39
C VAL A 64 25.53 -13.74 -23.84
N CYS A 65 24.88 -14.89 -24.02
CA CYS A 65 23.44 -14.96 -24.15
C CYS A 65 22.88 -14.30 -22.89
N LEU A 66 22.35 -13.08 -23.02
CA LEU A 66 21.57 -12.46 -21.96
C LEU A 66 20.41 -13.40 -21.68
N SER A 67 20.49 -14.13 -20.57
CA SER A 67 19.39 -14.94 -20.09
C SER A 67 18.14 -14.05 -20.08
N PRO A 68 16.99 -14.55 -20.54
CA PRO A 68 15.76 -13.76 -20.52
C PRO A 68 15.59 -13.17 -19.13
N ALA A 69 15.32 -11.86 -19.07
CA ALA A 69 15.17 -11.15 -17.81
C ALA A 69 14.14 -11.91 -16.96
N GLN A 70 14.59 -12.48 -15.84
CA GLN A 70 13.69 -13.20 -14.96
C GLN A 70 12.61 -12.23 -14.45
N PRO A 71 11.34 -12.68 -14.36
CA PRO A 71 10.27 -11.86 -13.83
C PRO A 71 10.61 -11.43 -12.40
N ASP A 72 10.22 -10.21 -12.05
CA ASP A 72 10.39 -9.74 -10.68
C ASP A 72 9.48 -10.56 -9.73
N PRO A 73 10.03 -11.16 -8.67
CA PRO A 73 9.24 -11.98 -7.77
C PRO A 73 8.33 -11.14 -6.88
N VAL A 74 8.52 -9.83 -6.71
CA VAL A 74 7.64 -9.03 -5.83
C VAL A 74 6.18 -9.18 -6.27
N GLY A 75 5.35 -9.66 -5.33
CA GLY A 75 3.94 -9.97 -5.59
C GLY A 75 3.64 -11.39 -6.05
N ALA A 76 4.64 -12.20 -6.42
CA ALA A 76 4.44 -13.62 -6.67
C ALA A 76 4.04 -14.34 -5.38
N ALA A 77 3.21 -15.37 -5.50
CA ALA A 77 2.91 -16.28 -4.39
C ALA A 77 4.19 -17.02 -3.97
N CYS A 78 4.32 -17.31 -2.68
CA CYS A 78 5.46 -18.02 -2.12
C CYS A 78 5.04 -18.88 -0.94
N ASP A 79 5.75 -19.97 -0.72
CA ASP A 79 5.64 -20.78 0.50
C ASP A 79 6.80 -20.46 1.45
N ASP A 80 8.00 -20.21 0.90
CA ASP A 80 9.19 -19.85 1.66
C ASP A 80 10.10 -18.82 0.97
N ASP A 81 11.16 -18.39 1.67
CA ASP A 81 12.09 -17.36 1.17
C ASP A 81 12.83 -17.81 -0.12
N GLY A 82 12.93 -19.11 -0.40
CA GLY A 82 13.56 -19.65 -1.60
C GLY A 82 12.79 -19.33 -2.89
N ASP A 83 11.46 -19.27 -2.82
CA ASP A 83 10.61 -18.86 -3.95
C ASP A 83 10.88 -17.42 -4.38
N CYS A 84 11.37 -16.58 -3.46
CA CYS A 84 11.61 -15.16 -3.67
C CYS A 84 13.07 -14.83 -4.05
N GLN A 85 14.00 -15.77 -3.90
CA GLN A 85 15.44 -15.56 -4.12
C GLN A 85 15.86 -15.51 -5.60
N GLN A 86 14.92 -15.67 -6.53
CA GLN A 86 15.21 -15.54 -7.97
C GLN A 86 15.36 -14.07 -8.42
N ALA A 87 15.14 -13.10 -7.52
CA ALA A 87 15.43 -11.69 -7.75
C ALA A 87 16.91 -11.34 -7.49
N LEU A 88 17.38 -10.33 -8.21
CA LEU A 88 18.48 -9.49 -7.74
C LEU A 88 18.00 -8.74 -6.50
N GLY A 89 18.36 -9.18 -5.29
CA GLY A 89 18.14 -8.43 -4.05
C GLY A 89 17.67 -9.23 -2.82
N ASP A 90 17.53 -8.54 -1.68
CA ASP A 90 17.06 -9.06 -0.39
C ASP A 90 15.53 -9.32 -0.35
N SER A 91 15.02 -10.13 -1.30
CA SER A 91 13.62 -10.56 -1.36
C SER A 91 13.32 -11.76 -0.45
N PHE A 92 12.10 -11.82 0.09
CA PHE A 92 11.67 -12.85 1.02
C PHE A 92 10.17 -13.08 1.02
N CYS A 93 9.73 -14.23 1.53
CA CYS A 93 8.32 -14.57 1.59
C CYS A 93 7.66 -13.92 2.81
N SER A 94 6.45 -13.40 2.62
CA SER A 94 5.71 -12.73 3.71
C SER A 94 5.31 -13.67 4.86
N THR A 95 5.47 -14.99 4.74
CA THR A 95 5.33 -15.92 5.87
C THR A 95 6.37 -15.69 6.98
N SER A 96 7.47 -15.01 6.68
CA SER A 96 8.63 -14.90 7.55
C SER A 96 8.62 -13.72 8.54
N PHE A 97 7.47 -13.04 8.74
CA PHE A 97 7.34 -11.98 9.76
C PHE A 97 7.18 -12.55 11.17
N GLY A 98 7.78 -11.89 12.16
CA GLY A 98 7.82 -12.37 13.56
C GLY A 98 6.44 -12.47 14.22
N GLU A 99 5.54 -11.53 13.92
CA GLU A 99 4.19 -11.40 14.50
C GLU A 99 3.17 -12.40 13.90
N GLY A 100 3.55 -13.13 12.86
CA GLY A 100 2.67 -13.98 12.05
C GLY A 100 2.84 -13.70 10.57
N PRO A 101 2.09 -14.37 9.69
CA PRO A 101 2.22 -14.19 8.25
C PRO A 101 1.82 -12.79 7.79
N VAL A 102 1.10 -11.99 8.61
CA VAL A 102 0.56 -10.63 8.34
C VAL A 102 -0.46 -10.58 7.19
N TYR A 103 -0.23 -11.36 6.14
CA TYR A 103 -1.00 -11.49 4.93
C TYR A 103 -1.93 -12.72 4.99
N PRO A 104 -3.15 -12.61 4.49
CA PRO A 104 -4.01 -13.75 4.15
C PRO A 104 -3.36 -14.70 3.14
N ALA A 105 -2.77 -14.15 2.08
CA ALA A 105 -2.09 -14.92 1.03
C ALA A 105 -0.60 -14.55 1.01
N PRO A 106 0.31 -15.51 1.29
CA PRO A 106 1.73 -15.28 1.21
C PRO A 106 2.20 -14.76 -0.16
N VAL A 107 3.10 -13.78 -0.14
CA VAL A 107 3.66 -13.14 -1.32
C VAL A 107 5.11 -12.75 -1.09
N CYS A 108 5.91 -12.73 -2.16
CA CYS A 108 7.26 -12.21 -2.11
C CYS A 108 7.24 -10.67 -1.96
N VAL A 109 8.08 -10.19 -1.04
CA VAL A 109 8.34 -8.77 -0.76
C VAL A 109 9.85 -8.54 -0.77
N SER A 110 10.30 -7.31 -0.99
CA SER A 110 11.74 -6.98 -0.98
C SER A 110 12.07 -5.90 0.05
N ASN A 111 13.24 -5.99 0.68
CA ASN A 111 13.77 -4.90 1.54
C ASN A 111 14.50 -3.81 0.74
N GLU A 112 14.49 -3.92 -0.58
CA GLU A 112 15.13 -2.97 -1.47
C GLU A 112 14.07 -2.09 -2.12
N CYS A 113 14.30 -0.79 -2.01
CA CYS A 113 13.60 0.19 -2.79
C CYS A 113 14.58 0.85 -3.74
N ASP A 114 14.23 0.85 -5.01
CA ASP A 114 14.89 1.69 -5.99
C ASP A 114 14.31 3.10 -5.81
N PHE A 115 15.01 3.94 -5.06
CA PHE A 115 14.56 5.31 -4.85
C PHE A 115 14.73 6.10 -6.15
N PHE A 116 13.61 6.57 -6.69
CA PHE A 116 13.56 7.50 -7.81
C PHE A 116 12.82 8.77 -7.37
N ASP A 117 13.20 9.92 -7.92
CA ASP A 117 12.66 11.27 -7.59
C ASP A 117 11.18 11.49 -8.04
N GLY A 118 10.39 10.42 -8.17
CA GLY A 118 8.99 10.46 -8.59
C GLY A 118 8.00 10.54 -7.43
N ALA A 119 6.79 11.05 -7.70
CA ALA A 119 5.71 11.15 -6.71
C ALA A 119 5.19 9.79 -6.18
N ILE A 120 5.46 8.69 -6.91
CA ILE A 120 5.18 7.32 -6.48
C ILE A 120 6.45 6.52 -6.67
N GLU A 121 7.07 6.13 -5.56
CA GLU A 121 8.25 5.28 -5.57
C GLU A 121 7.83 3.85 -5.90
N THR A 122 8.13 3.41 -7.12
CA THR A 122 7.93 2.02 -7.53
C THR A 122 9.21 1.23 -7.36
N CYS A 123 9.09 -0.05 -7.05
CA CYS A 123 10.20 -0.97 -6.87
C CYS A 123 9.89 -2.28 -7.59
N GLY A 124 10.85 -3.21 -7.62
CA GLY A 124 10.66 -4.51 -8.25
C GLY A 124 10.34 -4.40 -9.74
N ARG A 125 11.06 -3.52 -10.47
CA ARG A 125 10.80 -3.24 -11.89
C ARG A 125 9.36 -2.80 -12.18
N GLY A 126 8.73 -2.12 -11.23
CA GLY A 126 7.37 -1.59 -11.35
C GLY A 126 6.26 -2.55 -10.95
N THR A 127 6.59 -3.72 -10.39
CA THR A 127 5.60 -4.64 -9.80
C THR A 127 5.27 -4.30 -8.35
N GLY A 128 6.05 -3.41 -7.71
CA GLY A 128 5.85 -3.01 -6.32
C GLY A 128 5.79 -1.51 -6.08
N VAL A 129 5.33 -1.16 -4.88
CA VAL A 129 5.36 0.18 -4.29
C VAL A 129 6.35 0.17 -3.13
N CYS A 130 7.25 1.14 -3.11
CA CYS A 130 8.16 1.33 -2.00
C CYS A 130 7.47 2.09 -0.87
N LEU A 131 7.50 1.51 0.34
CA LEU A 131 7.19 2.23 1.57
C LEU A 131 8.48 2.64 2.25
N ASN A 132 8.75 3.95 2.29
CA ASN A 132 9.90 4.52 2.98
C ASN A 132 9.77 4.32 4.50
N ALA A 133 10.76 3.67 5.10
CA ALA A 133 10.84 3.40 6.55
C ALA A 133 12.12 4.00 7.17
N GLY A 134 12.59 5.13 6.63
CA GLY A 134 13.80 5.82 7.07
C GLY A 134 15.05 5.33 6.35
N ALA A 135 15.96 4.63 7.04
CA ALA A 135 17.24 4.17 6.50
C ALA A 135 17.12 2.98 5.50
N GLY A 136 15.93 2.76 4.94
CA GLY A 136 15.57 1.71 4.01
C GLY A 136 14.08 1.79 3.67
N GLY A 137 13.61 0.89 2.81
CA GLY A 137 12.18 0.78 2.50
C GLY A 137 11.75 -0.67 2.32
N LEU A 138 10.45 -0.88 2.25
CA LEU A 138 9.88 -2.18 1.91
C LEU A 138 9.14 -2.07 0.58
N CYS A 139 9.53 -2.92 -0.36
CA CYS A 139 8.85 -3.11 -1.62
C CYS A 139 7.69 -4.07 -1.44
N LEU A 140 6.48 -3.54 -1.54
CA LEU A 140 5.23 -4.30 -1.44
C LEU A 140 4.59 -4.49 -2.81
N PRO A 141 3.83 -5.58 -3.05
CA PRO A 141 3.20 -5.80 -4.33
C PRO A 141 2.24 -4.67 -4.68
N MET A 142 2.30 -4.19 -5.91
CA MET A 142 1.46 -3.09 -6.37
C MET A 142 0.05 -3.57 -6.69
N CYS A 143 -0.93 -2.74 -6.36
CA CYS A 143 -2.28 -2.84 -6.92
C CYS A 143 -2.67 -1.55 -7.65
N ARG A 144 -3.64 -1.66 -8.55
CA ARG A 144 -4.17 -0.55 -9.35
C ARG A 144 -5.67 -0.45 -9.17
N PHE A 145 -6.18 0.78 -9.15
CA PHE A 145 -7.61 1.05 -9.10
C PHE A 145 -7.96 2.27 -9.94
N ALA A 146 -9.19 2.32 -10.44
CA ALA A 146 -9.69 3.40 -11.29
C ALA A 146 -10.70 4.27 -10.52
N ASN A 147 -11.09 5.41 -11.08
CA ASN A 147 -12.13 6.28 -10.51
C ASN A 147 -13.56 5.89 -10.94
N ASP A 148 -13.73 4.72 -11.56
CA ASP A 148 -15.00 4.22 -12.07
C ASP A 148 -15.80 3.39 -11.03
N GLY A 149 -15.18 3.08 -9.88
CA GLY A 149 -15.74 2.26 -8.81
C GLY A 149 -15.48 0.76 -8.96
N ALA A 150 -14.80 0.31 -10.02
CA ALA A 150 -14.42 -1.09 -10.21
C ALA A 150 -13.42 -1.55 -9.15
N ALA A 151 -13.43 -2.86 -8.83
CA ALA A 151 -12.56 -3.41 -7.81
C ALA A 151 -11.06 -3.27 -8.19
N PRO A 152 -10.17 -3.02 -7.21
CA PRO A 152 -8.74 -2.97 -7.46
C PRO A 152 -8.20 -4.30 -8.03
N THR A 153 -7.16 -4.22 -8.85
CA THR A 153 -6.46 -5.37 -9.42
C THR A 153 -5.00 -5.42 -8.95
N GLY A 154 -4.40 -6.61 -8.95
CA GLY A 154 -2.97 -6.83 -8.64
C GLY A 154 -2.69 -7.59 -7.35
N CYS A 155 -3.60 -7.57 -6.37
CA CYS A 155 -3.43 -8.33 -5.14
C CYS A 155 -3.80 -9.81 -5.31
N ILE A 156 -2.90 -10.69 -4.87
CA ILE A 156 -3.14 -12.14 -4.87
C ILE A 156 -4.06 -12.54 -3.71
N GLY A 157 -4.99 -13.45 -4.01
CA GLY A 157 -5.84 -14.09 -3.01
C GLY A 157 -6.72 -13.08 -2.28
N LYS A 158 -6.70 -13.12 -0.94
CA LYS A 158 -7.48 -12.22 -0.08
C LYS A 158 -6.69 -10.99 0.36
N ASN A 159 -5.51 -10.73 -0.21
CA ASN A 159 -4.74 -9.54 0.13
C ASN A 159 -5.50 -8.27 -0.29
N ALA A 160 -5.53 -7.26 0.56
CA ALA A 160 -6.24 -6.02 0.28
C ALA A 160 -5.36 -4.98 -0.40
N CYS A 161 -5.96 -4.21 -1.31
CA CYS A 161 -5.32 -3.05 -1.92
C CYS A 161 -5.46 -1.82 -1.02
N ASN A 162 -4.34 -1.30 -0.53
CA ASN A 162 -4.27 -0.09 0.29
C ASN A 162 -3.86 1.08 -0.61
N PRO A 163 -4.63 2.17 -0.67
CA PRO A 163 -4.31 3.31 -1.52
C PRO A 163 -3.01 3.98 -1.07
N TYR A 164 -2.18 4.36 -2.04
CA TYR A 164 -0.88 5.01 -1.79
C TYR A 164 -0.76 6.34 -2.54
N GLY A 165 -1.15 6.36 -3.81
CA GLY A 165 -1.09 7.55 -4.63
C GLY A 165 -1.87 7.40 -5.92
N PHE A 166 -1.71 8.35 -6.83
CA PHE A 166 -2.37 8.36 -8.12
C PHE A 166 -1.48 9.03 -9.16
N ARG A 167 -1.75 8.72 -10.42
CA ARG A 167 -1.09 9.33 -11.58
C ARG A 167 -2.08 9.45 -12.73
N VAL A 168 -1.82 10.37 -13.65
CA VAL A 168 -2.56 10.44 -14.92
C VAL A 168 -1.80 9.61 -15.95
N ALA A 169 -2.44 8.58 -16.50
CA ALA A 169 -1.87 7.74 -17.53
C ALA A 169 -2.86 7.65 -18.71
N GLY A 170 -2.44 8.08 -19.89
CA GLY A 170 -3.29 8.06 -21.10
C GLY A 170 -4.54 8.93 -20.99
N GLY A 171 -4.48 10.04 -20.23
CA GLY A 171 -5.61 10.95 -20.00
C GLY A 171 -6.58 10.49 -18.92
N SER A 172 -6.37 9.33 -18.31
CA SER A 172 -7.21 8.80 -17.23
C SER A 172 -6.46 8.80 -15.90
N LEU A 173 -7.17 9.16 -14.83
CA LEU A 173 -6.66 9.03 -13.48
C LEU A 173 -6.57 7.55 -13.09
N GLN A 174 -5.38 7.12 -12.69
CA GLN A 174 -5.10 5.79 -12.20
C GLN A 174 -4.59 5.86 -10.77
N GLY A 175 -5.32 5.26 -9.85
CA GLY A 175 -4.88 5.01 -8.48
C GLY A 175 -3.87 3.87 -8.41
N ILE A 176 -2.85 4.06 -7.59
CA ILE A 176 -1.82 3.08 -7.26
C ILE A 176 -1.88 2.83 -5.76
N GLY A 177 -1.80 1.55 -5.39
CA GLY A 177 -1.76 1.11 -4.01
C GLY A 177 -0.79 -0.03 -3.82
N TYR A 178 -0.73 -0.55 -2.61
CA TYR A 178 0.04 -1.74 -2.26
C TYR A 178 -0.84 -2.81 -1.62
N CYS A 179 -0.48 -4.06 -1.87
CA CYS A 179 -1.16 -5.23 -1.33
C CYS A 179 -0.62 -5.55 0.05
N PHE A 180 -1.45 -5.43 1.07
CA PHE A 180 -1.06 -5.69 2.45
C PHE A 180 -2.27 -6.04 3.32
N GLY A 181 -2.13 -7.07 4.15
CA GLY A 181 -3.20 -7.52 5.04
C GLY A 181 -4.48 -7.90 4.27
N GLY A 182 -5.63 -7.60 4.85
CA GLY A 182 -6.94 -7.80 4.24
C GLY A 182 -7.78 -8.91 4.84
N CYS A 183 -7.35 -9.54 5.95
CA CYS A 183 -8.20 -10.52 6.61
C CYS A 183 -9.46 -9.84 7.18
N ARG A 184 -10.55 -10.58 7.20
CA ARG A 184 -11.87 -10.17 7.72
C ARG A 184 -12.36 -11.16 8.77
N ALA A 185 -12.01 -12.42 8.60
CA ALA A 185 -12.31 -13.52 9.50
C ALA A 185 -11.08 -14.41 9.68
N ASP A 186 -11.12 -15.29 10.68
CA ASP A 186 -9.99 -16.17 10.99
C ASP A 186 -9.68 -17.12 9.84
N GLU A 187 -10.70 -17.52 9.08
CA GLU A 187 -10.63 -18.40 7.92
C GLU A 187 -9.97 -17.74 6.70
N ASP A 188 -9.71 -16.43 6.75
CA ASP A 188 -8.89 -15.74 5.76
C ASP A 188 -7.40 -15.93 6.00
N CYS A 189 -7.01 -16.34 7.21
CA CYS A 189 -5.62 -16.44 7.61
C CYS A 189 -5.05 -17.84 7.43
N PRO A 190 -3.73 -17.96 7.18
CA PRO A 190 -3.05 -19.24 7.17
C PRO A 190 -3.23 -20.00 8.49
N THR A 191 -3.18 -21.32 8.43
CA THR A 191 -3.33 -22.22 9.59
C THR A 191 -2.45 -21.79 10.76
N GLY A 192 -3.04 -21.72 11.95
CA GLY A 192 -2.35 -21.30 13.18
C GLY A 192 -2.28 -19.77 13.39
N SER A 193 -2.87 -18.99 12.48
CA SER A 193 -3.05 -17.54 12.64
C SER A 193 -4.53 -17.18 12.77
N LYS A 194 -4.78 -15.94 13.18
CA LYS A 194 -6.09 -15.37 13.47
C LYS A 194 -6.17 -13.97 12.91
N CYS A 195 -7.37 -13.52 12.59
CA CYS A 195 -7.53 -12.19 12.02
C CYS A 195 -7.61 -11.13 13.12
N GLN A 196 -6.66 -10.20 13.13
CA GLN A 196 -6.80 -8.94 13.86
C GLN A 196 -7.73 -8.02 13.07
N ARG A 197 -9.04 -8.12 13.31
CA ARG A 197 -10.08 -7.47 12.48
C ARG A 197 -9.94 -5.96 12.37
N GLU A 198 -9.38 -5.32 13.39
CA GLU A 198 -9.21 -3.88 13.47
C GLU A 198 -8.04 -3.36 12.62
N THR A 199 -7.04 -4.19 12.33
CA THR A 199 -5.91 -3.87 11.42
C THR A 199 -5.98 -4.62 10.09
N GLY A 200 -6.81 -5.66 10.01
CA GLY A 200 -6.93 -6.56 8.85
C GLY A 200 -5.72 -7.46 8.67
N LEU A 201 -4.93 -7.71 9.72
CA LEU A 201 -3.70 -8.50 9.63
C LEU A 201 -3.88 -9.89 10.22
N CYS A 202 -3.21 -10.87 9.59
CA CYS A 202 -3.12 -12.21 10.13
C CYS A 202 -2.00 -12.28 11.17
N VAL A 203 -2.37 -12.53 12.43
CA VAL A 203 -1.47 -12.58 13.58
C VAL A 203 -1.59 -13.90 14.32
N LYS A 204 -0.55 -14.33 15.03
CA LYS A 204 -0.62 -15.57 15.83
C LYS A 204 -1.51 -15.42 17.06
N ALA A 205 -1.50 -14.24 17.68
CA ALA A 205 -2.26 -13.93 18.88
C ALA A 205 -2.92 -12.55 18.71
N PRO A 206 -4.24 -12.49 18.44
CA PRO A 206 -4.96 -11.24 18.36
C PRO A 206 -4.87 -10.46 19.67
N VAL A 207 -4.72 -9.15 19.54
CA VAL A 207 -4.80 -8.19 20.64
C VAL A 207 -6.24 -7.71 20.74
N VAL A 208 -6.76 -7.61 21.97
CA VAL A 208 -8.06 -6.98 22.21
C VAL A 208 -7.83 -5.47 22.37
N TYR A 209 -8.34 -4.69 21.42
CA TYR A 209 -8.34 -3.24 21.53
C TYR A 209 -9.43 -2.78 22.48
N THR A 210 -9.03 -2.10 23.55
CA THR A 210 -9.92 -1.65 24.63
C THR A 210 -10.39 -0.22 24.44
N LYS A 211 -9.73 0.55 23.57
CA LYS A 211 -10.07 1.95 23.33
C LYS A 211 -11.15 2.04 22.24
N PRO A 212 -12.23 2.81 22.45
CA PRO A 212 -13.31 2.89 21.48
C PRO A 212 -12.88 3.61 20.20
N LEU A 213 -13.49 3.23 19.08
CA LEU A 213 -13.30 3.92 17.79
C LEU A 213 -13.64 5.41 17.92
N GLY A 214 -12.90 6.25 17.20
CA GLY A 214 -13.02 7.71 17.21
C GLY A 214 -12.37 8.41 18.41
N ALA A 215 -11.92 7.68 19.43
CA ALA A 215 -11.18 8.27 20.55
C ALA A 215 -9.78 8.72 20.11
N ALA A 216 -9.34 9.90 20.57
CA ALA A 216 -8.03 10.44 20.24
C ALA A 216 -6.89 9.53 20.70
N CYS A 217 -5.89 9.31 19.85
CA CYS A 217 -4.73 8.48 20.16
C CYS A 217 -3.61 9.27 20.82
N THR A 218 -2.91 8.59 21.72
CA THR A 218 -1.66 9.00 22.36
C THR A 218 -0.61 7.93 22.11
N SER A 219 0.65 8.21 22.45
CA SER A 219 1.73 7.23 22.34
C SER A 219 1.52 5.98 23.21
N ALA A 220 0.72 6.07 24.27
CA ALA A 220 0.39 4.94 25.14
C ALA A 220 -0.65 3.98 24.51
N ASP A 221 -1.33 4.37 23.43
CA ASP A 221 -2.47 3.63 22.89
C ASP A 221 -2.11 2.58 21.84
N ALA A 222 -0.83 2.39 21.51
CA ALA A 222 -0.38 1.49 20.44
C ALA A 222 -0.89 0.03 20.58
N LYS A 223 -1.21 -0.41 21.82
CA LYS A 223 -1.79 -1.73 22.11
C LYS A 223 -3.27 -1.70 22.43
N ALA A 224 -3.82 -0.53 22.71
CA ALA A 224 -5.24 -0.36 23.06
C ALA A 224 -6.10 -0.07 21.83
N CYS A 225 -5.47 0.22 20.69
CA CYS A 225 -6.12 0.85 19.54
C CYS A 225 -5.29 0.73 18.25
N ASN A 226 -5.96 0.62 17.09
CA ASN A 226 -5.36 0.90 15.79
C ASN A 226 -5.45 2.41 15.50
N CYS A 227 -4.37 3.14 15.79
CA CYS A 227 -4.28 4.59 15.60
C CYS A 227 -3.92 4.93 14.17
N VAL A 228 -4.77 5.71 13.48
CA VAL A 228 -4.57 5.95 12.04
C VAL A 228 -3.18 6.55 11.77
N THR A 229 -2.77 7.64 12.43
CA THR A 229 -1.43 8.25 12.27
C THR A 229 -0.35 7.69 13.21
N GLY A 230 -0.56 6.50 13.77
CA GLY A 230 0.40 5.88 14.69
C GLY A 230 0.33 6.37 16.14
N ALA A 231 1.29 5.89 16.94
CA ALA A 231 1.38 6.14 18.37
C ALA A 231 1.85 7.59 18.64
N GLY A 232 0.91 8.50 18.86
CA GLY A 232 1.22 9.90 19.16
C GLY A 232 0.31 10.94 18.50
N GLY A 233 -0.61 10.50 17.64
CA GLY A 233 -1.59 11.39 17.03
C GLY A 233 -2.78 10.64 16.44
N GLY A 234 -3.81 11.40 16.11
CA GLY A 234 -4.99 10.91 15.40
C GLY A 234 -6.06 10.30 16.30
N TYR A 235 -6.79 9.30 15.80
CA TYR A 235 -7.84 8.61 16.56
C TYR A 235 -7.88 7.12 16.26
N CYS A 236 -8.62 6.40 17.10
CA CYS A 236 -8.87 4.98 16.96
C CYS A 236 -9.76 4.67 15.78
N THR A 237 -9.30 3.76 14.93
CA THR A 237 -10.04 3.29 13.77
C THR A 237 -10.02 1.76 13.69
N SER A 238 -10.78 1.25 12.75
CA SER A 238 -10.79 -0.15 12.34
C SER A 238 -10.72 -0.17 10.83
N VAL A 239 -9.98 -1.11 10.25
CA VAL A 239 -9.94 -1.23 8.80
C VAL A 239 -11.28 -1.71 8.24
N CYS A 240 -11.62 -1.21 7.06
CA CYS A 240 -12.82 -1.59 6.32
C CYS A 240 -12.47 -1.85 4.87
N ARG A 241 -13.39 -2.50 4.15
CA ARG A 241 -13.36 -2.62 2.69
C ARG A 241 -14.58 -1.94 2.13
N PHE A 242 -14.35 -1.00 1.23
CA PHE A 242 -15.41 -0.19 0.66
C PHE A 242 -16.44 -1.09 -0.06
N GLY A 243 -17.73 -0.88 0.22
CA GLY A 243 -18.82 -1.68 -0.38
C GLY A 243 -19.02 -3.09 0.19
N GLU A 244 -18.15 -3.59 1.06
CA GLU A 244 -18.27 -4.93 1.64
C GLU A 244 -18.62 -4.91 3.13
N THR A 245 -17.86 -4.15 3.92
CA THR A 245 -18.02 -4.12 5.38
C THR A 245 -18.60 -2.80 5.83
N ALA A 246 -19.71 -2.89 6.56
CA ALA A 246 -20.24 -1.76 7.29
C ALA A 246 -19.35 -1.43 8.50
N CYS A 247 -18.88 -0.19 8.57
CA CYS A 247 -18.36 0.36 9.81
C CYS A 247 -19.47 0.43 10.87
N PRO A 248 -19.14 0.44 12.17
CA PRO A 248 -20.12 0.64 13.23
C PRO A 248 -20.92 1.93 13.03
N ALA A 249 -22.10 2.01 13.63
CA ALA A 249 -22.94 3.21 13.53
C ALA A 249 -22.19 4.48 13.96
N GLY A 250 -22.32 5.55 13.16
CA GLY A 250 -21.57 6.80 13.34
C GLY A 250 -20.17 6.82 12.71
N PHE A 251 -19.83 5.78 11.93
CA PHE A 251 -18.59 5.71 11.17
C PHE A 251 -18.87 5.33 9.71
N THR A 252 -18.11 5.92 8.80
CA THR A 252 -18.13 5.60 7.37
C THR A 252 -16.81 4.96 6.96
N CYS A 253 -16.87 3.99 6.05
CA CYS A 253 -15.68 3.41 5.45
C CYS A 253 -15.07 4.41 4.46
N ASP A 254 -13.83 4.82 4.72
CA ASP A 254 -13.15 5.88 4.00
C ASP A 254 -11.80 5.39 3.50
N ALA A 255 -11.64 5.34 2.18
CA ALA A 255 -10.38 4.96 1.53
C ALA A 255 -9.40 6.13 1.44
N ARG A 256 -9.76 7.32 1.95
CA ARG A 256 -8.92 8.52 1.96
C ARG A 256 -8.42 8.92 0.57
N LEU A 257 -9.27 8.76 -0.44
CA LEU A 257 -8.95 9.18 -1.80
C LEU A 257 -9.11 10.70 -1.94
N PRO A 258 -8.26 11.37 -2.73
CA PRO A 258 -8.34 12.82 -2.92
C PRO A 258 -9.60 13.20 -3.69
N ARG A 259 -10.11 14.40 -3.37
CA ARG A 259 -11.13 15.09 -4.16
C ARG A 259 -10.52 16.31 -4.87
N PRO A 260 -11.04 16.69 -6.05
CA PRO A 260 -12.20 16.11 -6.73
C PRO A 260 -11.88 14.88 -7.61
N ASP A 261 -10.65 14.38 -7.60
CA ASP A 261 -10.17 13.44 -8.62
C ASP A 261 -10.89 12.07 -8.63
N PHE A 262 -11.43 11.64 -7.49
CA PHE A 262 -12.22 10.41 -7.37
C PHE A 262 -13.70 10.69 -7.08
N ASP A 263 -14.54 10.52 -8.11
CA ASP A 263 -16.01 10.60 -8.01
C ASP A 263 -16.67 9.32 -7.49
N LYS A 264 -15.94 8.20 -7.50
CA LYS A 264 -16.38 6.91 -6.95
C LYS A 264 -15.21 6.26 -6.24
N VAL A 265 -15.51 5.60 -5.12
CA VAL A 265 -14.54 4.75 -4.44
C VAL A 265 -14.65 3.32 -5.00
N PRO A 266 -13.54 2.73 -5.46
CA PRO A 266 -13.45 1.33 -5.83
C PRO A 266 -13.99 0.38 -4.76
N VAL A 267 -14.92 -0.51 -5.15
CA VAL A 267 -15.40 -1.57 -4.26
C VAL A 267 -14.25 -2.51 -3.89
N GLY A 268 -14.13 -2.89 -2.62
CA GLY A 268 -13.07 -3.77 -2.11
C GLY A 268 -11.74 -3.05 -1.79
N LEU A 269 -11.61 -1.75 -2.09
CA LEU A 269 -10.45 -0.97 -1.67
C LEU A 269 -10.41 -0.86 -0.15
N GLN A 270 -9.22 -1.02 0.44
CA GLN A 270 -9.04 -0.90 1.87
C GLN A 270 -9.17 0.57 2.29
N GLY A 271 -9.90 0.77 3.37
CA GLY A 271 -10.03 2.06 4.03
C GLY A 271 -10.09 1.89 5.53
N TYR A 272 -10.58 2.95 6.17
CA TYR A 272 -10.70 3.04 7.61
C TYR A 272 -12.11 3.46 8.00
N CYS A 273 -12.61 2.93 9.10
CA CYS A 273 -13.83 3.39 9.73
C CYS A 273 -13.55 4.73 10.41
N LEU A 274 -13.89 5.81 9.73
CA LEU A 274 -13.68 7.17 10.22
C LEU A 274 -14.99 7.73 10.76
N LYS A 275 -14.90 8.49 11.84
CA LYS A 275 -16.06 9.07 12.52
C LYS A 275 -16.78 10.02 11.56
N ASP A 276 -18.09 9.85 11.43
CA ASP A 276 -18.94 10.77 10.69
C ASP A 276 -18.93 12.15 11.36
N CYS A 277 -19.00 13.20 10.57
CA CYS A 277 -18.97 14.58 11.07
C CYS A 277 -19.87 15.49 10.24
N THR A 278 -20.20 16.64 10.83
CA THR A 278 -20.93 17.73 10.16
C THR A 278 -20.11 19.02 10.14
N ALA A 279 -19.25 19.22 11.12
CA ALA A 279 -18.32 20.33 11.25
C ALA A 279 -16.98 19.90 11.86
N ASP A 280 -15.94 20.73 11.70
CA ASP A 280 -14.59 20.45 12.23
C ASP A 280 -14.57 20.23 13.75
N ALA A 281 -15.48 20.88 14.50
CA ALA A 281 -15.61 20.70 15.95
C ALA A 281 -15.99 19.26 16.36
N ASP A 282 -16.53 18.45 15.43
CA ASP A 282 -16.84 17.05 15.67
C ASP A 282 -15.59 16.15 15.68
N CYS A 283 -14.44 16.69 15.25
CA CYS A 283 -13.19 15.99 14.97
C CYS A 283 -12.07 16.40 15.95
N PRO A 284 -11.83 15.60 17.01
CA PRO A 284 -10.90 15.98 18.08
C PRO A 284 -9.44 16.20 17.64
N ALA A 285 -9.04 15.64 16.51
CA ALA A 285 -7.67 15.65 16.02
C ALA A 285 -7.56 15.86 14.49
N GLY A 286 -8.54 16.54 13.86
CA GLY A 286 -8.61 16.63 12.41
C GLY A 286 -9.64 17.62 11.87
N THR A 287 -10.01 17.47 10.60
CA THR A 287 -10.99 18.30 9.89
C THR A 287 -12.13 17.45 9.34
N CYS A 288 -13.32 18.02 9.29
CA CYS A 288 -14.50 17.38 8.74
C CYS A 288 -14.56 17.57 7.22
N LEU A 289 -14.08 16.58 6.49
CA LEU A 289 -13.96 16.63 5.04
C LEU A 289 -14.88 15.61 4.38
N GLU A 290 -15.36 15.94 3.19
CA GLU A 290 -16.17 15.03 2.40
C GLU A 290 -15.27 13.93 1.79
N ASN A 291 -15.62 12.68 2.08
CA ASN A 291 -14.98 11.51 1.54
C ASN A 291 -15.34 11.36 0.05
N ALA A 292 -14.31 11.17 -0.77
CA ALA A 292 -14.42 10.94 -2.20
C ALA A 292 -15.52 9.92 -2.53
N GLY A 293 -16.36 10.25 -3.51
CA GLY A 293 -17.41 9.36 -4.04
C GLY A 293 -18.49 8.85 -3.09
N THR A 294 -18.57 9.34 -1.84
CA THR A 294 -19.62 8.89 -0.89
C THR A 294 -20.67 9.94 -0.55
N GLY A 295 -20.36 11.23 -0.75
CA GLY A 295 -21.18 12.33 -0.26
C GLY A 295 -21.26 12.44 1.27
N ARG A 296 -20.48 11.64 2.00
CA ARG A 296 -20.42 11.65 3.47
C ARG A 296 -19.19 12.44 3.91
N LYS A 297 -19.30 13.14 5.04
CA LYS A 297 -18.15 13.79 5.69
C LYS A 297 -17.64 12.95 6.85
N THR A 298 -16.32 12.80 6.91
CA THR A 298 -15.62 12.07 7.96
C THR A 298 -14.50 12.91 8.55
N CYS A 299 -14.11 12.60 9.79
CA CYS A 299 -12.98 13.25 10.43
C CYS A 299 -11.66 12.78 9.81
N GLN A 300 -11.00 13.60 9.00
CA GLN A 300 -9.73 13.30 8.35
C GLN A 300 -8.55 13.90 9.12
N ILE A 301 -7.39 13.24 9.09
CA ILE A 301 -6.17 13.69 9.78
C ILE A 301 -5.04 13.83 8.77
N GLY A 302 -4.32 14.95 8.82
CA GLY A 302 -3.03 15.07 8.15
C GLY A 302 -3.09 15.01 6.62
N PHE A 303 -4.22 15.37 6.00
CA PHE A 303 -4.16 15.86 4.64
C PHE A 303 -3.74 17.33 4.72
N PRO A 304 -2.47 17.71 4.43
CA PRO A 304 -2.28 19.01 3.83
C PRO A 304 -3.12 18.95 2.56
N LEU A 305 -4.25 19.66 2.58
CA LEU A 305 -5.03 19.84 1.36
C LEU A 305 -4.03 20.28 0.30
N LEU A 306 -3.84 19.46 -0.74
CA LEU A 306 -3.36 19.95 -2.02
C LEU A 306 -4.47 20.93 -2.47
N ARG A 307 -4.38 22.17 -1.99
CA ARG A 307 -5.17 23.29 -2.47
C ARG A 307 -4.43 23.92 -3.65
#